data_AF-A0A815DFP5-F1
#
_entry.id   AF-A0A815DFP5-F1
#
_cell.length_a   1.000
_cell.length_b   1.000
_cell.length_c   1.000
_cell.angle_alpha   90.00
_cell.angle_beta   90.00
_cell.angle_gamma   90.00
#
_symmetry.space_group_name_H-M   'P 1'
#
loop_
_entity.id
_entity.type
_entity.pdbx_description
1 polymer ?
#
loop_
_entity_poly.entity_id
_entity_poly.type
_entity_poly.pdbx_seq_one_letter_code
_entity_poly.pdbx_strand_id
1 'polypeptide(L)'
;MATYFDLIVRPNDSIKSKTTGNFLKLSNPPDDLKVPNDWDVKPGDVLSWSTYRTTETYFVTNENTLLKNPDTSGAGYLTIPLSISSLFLDAVNYFSSVLNSIGRNNVTSIELAPTDLFFISYFSNEPFPTSIIKRNDITYSFDPNDEILYVIMSSNSNQYQYFPLNTTKMDDIIEWILIASEPKLKLNVTFNF
;
A
#
# COMPACT_ATOMS: atom_id res chain seq x y z
N MET A 1 -8.85 11.37 -32.22
CA MET A 1 -9.47 10.37 -31.32
C MET A 1 -8.95 10.68 -29.93
N ALA A 2 -9.79 11.28 -29.06
CA ALA A 2 -9.41 11.57 -27.67
C ALA A 2 -9.48 10.26 -26.89
N THR A 3 -8.42 9.93 -26.14
CA THR A 3 -8.42 8.77 -25.24
C THR A 3 -8.92 9.25 -23.89
N TYR A 4 -9.99 8.63 -23.41
CA TYR A 4 -10.67 8.97 -22.17
C TYR A 4 -9.96 8.34 -20.98
N PHE A 5 -10.17 8.89 -19.78
CA PHE A 5 -10.07 8.09 -18.57
C PHE A 5 -11.04 6.92 -18.70
N ASP A 6 -10.55 5.69 -18.65
CA ASP A 6 -11.44 4.53 -18.72
C ASP A 6 -12.10 4.24 -17.37
N LEU A 7 -11.45 4.59 -16.25
CA LEU A 7 -12.04 4.41 -14.94
C LEU A 7 -11.42 5.26 -13.81
N ILE A 8 -12.30 5.87 -13.02
CA ILE A 8 -12.03 6.38 -11.68
C ILE A 8 -12.65 5.40 -10.69
N VAL A 9 -11.86 4.90 -9.75
CA VAL A 9 -12.37 4.13 -8.62
C VAL A 9 -12.15 4.94 -7.36
N ARG A 10 -13.27 5.38 -6.77
CA ARG A 10 -13.26 6.15 -5.54
C ARG A 10 -13.45 5.21 -4.34
N PRO A 11 -12.52 5.23 -3.39
CA PRO A 11 -12.71 4.56 -2.11
C PRO A 11 -14.00 5.07 -1.41
N ASN A 12 -14.83 4.15 -0.91
CA ASN A 12 -16.13 4.37 -0.25
C ASN A 12 -17.32 4.83 -1.13
N ASP A 13 -17.13 5.03 -2.44
CA ASP A 13 -18.21 5.30 -3.38
C ASP A 13 -18.44 4.07 -4.29
N SER A 14 -19.67 3.59 -4.36
CA SER A 14 -20.06 2.53 -5.29
C SER A 14 -20.36 3.08 -6.68
N ILE A 15 -19.44 3.80 -7.35
CA ILE A 15 -19.68 4.27 -8.72
C ILE A 15 -18.43 4.22 -9.61
N LYS A 16 -18.57 3.51 -10.74
CA LYS A 16 -17.76 3.63 -11.97
C LYS A 16 -18.15 4.93 -12.68
N SER A 17 -17.46 6.03 -12.40
CA SER A 17 -17.60 7.24 -13.23
C SER A 17 -16.74 7.09 -14.47
N LYS A 18 -17.37 6.99 -15.65
CA LYS A 18 -16.72 7.22 -16.93
C LYS A 18 -16.81 8.71 -17.22
N THR A 19 -15.81 9.49 -16.78
CA THR A 19 -15.80 10.93 -17.07
C THR A 19 -15.39 11.13 -18.53
N THR A 20 -16.37 11.42 -19.39
CA THR A 20 -16.13 11.79 -20.80
C THR A 20 -15.81 13.28 -20.89
N GLY A 21 -14.53 13.61 -20.97
CA GLY A 21 -14.02 14.94 -21.33
C GLY A 21 -13.01 14.83 -22.47
N ASN A 22 -12.84 15.91 -23.25
CA ASN A 22 -11.80 16.00 -24.27
C ASN A 22 -10.44 16.17 -23.59
N PHE A 23 -9.86 15.08 -23.12
CA PHE A 23 -8.57 15.10 -22.44
C PHE A 23 -7.43 15.00 -23.46
N LEU A 24 -6.41 15.82 -23.26
CA LEU A 24 -5.13 15.66 -23.94
C LEU A 24 -4.61 14.25 -23.61
N LYS A 25 -4.33 13.47 -24.64
CA LYS A 25 -3.74 12.14 -24.53
C LYS A 25 -2.36 12.26 -23.91
N LEU A 26 -2.28 12.16 -22.59
CA LEU A 26 -1.04 11.88 -21.89
C LEU A 26 -0.95 10.35 -21.79
N SER A 27 -0.40 9.72 -22.82
CA SER A 27 0.05 8.33 -22.70
C SER A 27 1.20 8.34 -21.69
N ASN A 28 0.94 7.89 -20.46
CA ASN A 28 1.82 7.95 -19.30
C ASN A 28 2.06 9.38 -18.77
N PRO A 29 1.12 9.96 -18.02
CA PRO A 29 1.41 11.20 -17.30
C PRO A 29 2.64 11.00 -16.38
N PRO A 30 3.54 11.99 -16.28
CA PRO A 30 4.67 11.90 -15.36
C PRO A 30 4.16 11.87 -13.91
N ASP A 31 4.97 11.30 -13.03
CA ASP A 31 4.80 11.49 -11.59
C ASP A 31 4.78 12.99 -11.27
N ASP A 32 4.02 13.36 -10.24
CA ASP A 32 3.83 14.73 -9.77
C ASP A 32 3.12 15.67 -10.75
N LEU A 33 2.51 15.13 -11.82
CA LEU A 33 1.62 15.92 -12.66
C LEU A 33 0.48 16.48 -11.81
N LYS A 34 0.31 17.80 -11.82
CA LYS A 34 -0.84 18.44 -11.17
C LYS A 34 -2.14 17.93 -11.78
N VAL A 35 -3.03 17.50 -10.91
CA VAL A 35 -4.40 17.17 -11.28
C VAL A 35 -5.09 18.45 -11.78
N PRO A 36 -5.66 18.44 -13.00
CA PRO A 36 -6.44 19.56 -13.51
C PRO A 36 -7.62 19.92 -12.60
N ASN A 37 -7.88 21.22 -12.44
CA ASN A 37 -8.92 21.72 -11.53
C ASN A 37 -10.35 21.31 -11.93
N ASP A 38 -10.55 20.90 -13.18
CA ASP A 38 -11.83 20.44 -13.72
C ASP A 38 -12.07 18.93 -13.49
N TRP A 39 -11.10 18.21 -12.92
CA TRP A 39 -11.29 16.82 -12.55
C TRP A 39 -12.01 16.73 -11.20
N ASP A 40 -13.15 16.06 -11.19
CA ASP A 40 -13.82 15.64 -9.96
C ASP A 40 -13.08 14.43 -9.37
N VAL A 41 -11.94 14.67 -8.74
CA VAL A 41 -11.12 13.64 -8.06
C VAL A 41 -10.68 14.12 -6.68
N LYS A 42 -10.35 13.18 -5.81
CA LYS A 42 -9.96 13.43 -4.40
C LYS A 42 -8.70 12.65 -4.04
N PRO A 43 -7.95 13.09 -3.02
CA PRO A 43 -6.83 12.31 -2.48
C PRO A 43 -7.24 10.85 -2.19
N GLY A 44 -6.43 9.90 -2.64
CA GLY A 44 -6.69 8.47 -2.56
C GLY A 44 -7.51 7.87 -3.71
N ASP A 45 -8.06 8.68 -4.62
CA ASP A 45 -8.71 8.15 -5.82
C ASP A 45 -7.70 7.39 -6.70
N VAL A 46 -8.16 6.27 -7.27
CA VAL A 46 -7.37 5.44 -8.19
C VAL A 46 -7.82 5.70 -9.62
N LEU A 47 -6.88 6.12 -10.46
CA LEU A 47 -7.09 6.47 -11.86
C LEU A 47 -6.40 5.45 -12.76
N SER A 48 -7.11 4.93 -13.77
CA SER A 48 -6.53 4.01 -14.76
C SER A 48 -6.89 4.41 -16.19
N TRP A 49 -5.92 4.31 -17.09
CA TRP A 49 -6.04 4.66 -18.51
C TRP A 49 -6.22 3.48 -19.48
N SER A 50 -6.04 2.24 -19.02
CA SER A 50 -6.36 1.05 -19.83
C SER A 50 -6.65 -0.18 -18.99
N THR A 51 -5.80 -0.47 -18.01
CA THR A 51 -5.86 -1.63 -17.14
C THR A 51 -5.33 -1.25 -15.75
N TYR A 52 -5.76 -1.97 -14.72
CA TYR A 52 -5.22 -1.81 -13.35
C TYR A 52 -3.80 -2.35 -13.18
N ARG A 53 -3.11 -2.58 -14.30
CA ARG A 53 -1.71 -2.97 -14.32
C ARG A 53 -0.83 -1.73 -14.23
N THR A 54 0.38 -1.97 -13.74
CA THR A 54 1.29 -0.99 -13.14
C THR A 54 1.77 0.12 -14.06
N THR A 55 1.65 -0.08 -15.37
CA THR A 55 2.14 0.89 -16.33
C THR A 55 1.22 2.11 -16.48
N GLU A 56 -0.06 2.01 -16.09
CA GLU A 56 -1.06 3.05 -16.40
C GLU A 56 -2.07 3.31 -15.27
N THR A 57 -1.69 3.00 -14.03
CA THR A 57 -2.49 3.28 -12.83
C THR A 57 -1.81 4.33 -11.97
N TYR A 58 -2.60 5.30 -11.48
CA TYR A 58 -2.13 6.44 -10.69
C TYR A 58 -3.04 6.65 -9.48
N PHE A 59 -2.48 7.24 -8.44
CA PHE A 59 -3.18 7.72 -7.26
C PHE A 59 -3.19 9.24 -7.25
N VAL A 60 -4.28 9.83 -6.76
CA VAL A 60 -4.31 11.26 -6.46
C VAL A 60 -3.73 11.48 -5.06
N THR A 61 -2.69 12.32 -4.97
CA THR A 61 -2.03 12.67 -3.71
C THR A 61 -2.78 13.75 -2.94
N ASN A 62 -2.37 14.01 -1.70
CA ASN A 62 -2.92 15.09 -0.90
C ASN A 62 -2.56 16.50 -1.45
N GLU A 63 -1.47 16.58 -2.22
CA GLU A 63 -1.00 17.78 -2.91
C GLU A 63 -1.71 18.02 -4.25
N ASN A 64 -2.74 17.22 -4.57
CA ASN A 64 -3.46 17.24 -5.84
C ASN A 64 -2.53 17.01 -7.04
N THR A 65 -1.61 16.06 -6.89
CA THR A 65 -0.73 15.55 -7.96
C THR A 65 -1.03 14.07 -8.23
N LEU A 66 -0.49 13.55 -9.32
CA LEU A 66 -0.56 12.13 -9.66
C LEU A 66 0.69 11.40 -9.20
N LEU A 67 0.49 10.29 -8.48
CA LEU A 67 1.53 9.33 -8.12
C LEU A 67 1.31 8.05 -8.91
N LYS A 68 2.25 7.64 -9.76
CA LYS A 68 2.16 6.36 -10.46
C LYS A 68 2.22 5.21 -9.46
N ASN A 69 1.46 4.14 -9.75
CA ASN A 69 1.54 2.90 -9.00
C ASN A 69 2.99 2.38 -8.98
N PRO A 70 3.61 2.23 -7.79
CA PRO A 70 5.02 1.85 -7.69
C PRO A 70 5.29 0.38 -8.03
N ASP A 71 4.29 -0.50 -8.00
CA ASP A 71 4.46 -1.96 -8.15
C ASP A 71 5.57 -2.54 -7.28
N THR A 72 5.57 -2.26 -5.97
CA THR A 72 6.64 -2.77 -5.09
C THR A 72 6.69 -4.30 -5.02
N SER A 73 5.63 -4.97 -5.49
CA SER A 73 5.56 -6.42 -5.65
C SER A 73 6.31 -6.98 -6.87
N GLY A 74 6.48 -6.18 -7.93
CA GLY A 74 6.97 -6.62 -9.24
C GLY A 74 6.04 -7.56 -10.01
N ALA A 75 4.81 -7.78 -9.54
CA ALA A 75 3.85 -8.70 -10.14
C ALA A 75 2.97 -8.04 -11.22
N GLY A 76 3.08 -6.73 -11.44
CA GLY A 76 2.29 -6.04 -12.45
C GLY A 76 0.89 -5.64 -11.98
N TYR A 77 0.64 -5.60 -10.68
CA TYR A 77 -0.66 -5.30 -10.06
C TYR A 77 -0.62 -4.07 -9.14
N LEU A 78 -1.77 -3.68 -8.59
CA LEU A 78 -1.88 -2.49 -7.75
C LEU A 78 -1.20 -2.69 -6.40
N THR A 79 -0.18 -1.89 -6.11
CA THR A 79 0.32 -1.66 -4.76
C THR A 79 -0.23 -0.30 -4.32
N ILE A 80 -0.95 -0.26 -3.20
CA ILE A 80 -1.34 1.00 -2.55
C ILE A 80 -0.18 1.44 -1.65
N PRO A 81 0.58 2.50 -2.01
CA PRO A 81 1.77 2.89 -1.27
C PRO A 81 1.45 3.60 0.04
N LEU A 82 2.41 3.61 0.96
CA LEU A 82 2.30 4.22 2.27
C LEU A 82 1.95 5.71 2.20
N SER A 83 2.47 6.43 1.21
CA SER A 83 2.17 7.86 1.00
C SER A 83 0.69 8.14 0.69
N ILE A 84 -0.05 7.13 0.23
CA ILE A 84 -1.47 7.22 -0.06
C ILE A 84 -2.31 6.62 1.07
N SER A 85 -1.97 5.43 1.55
CA SER A 85 -2.74 4.77 2.62
C SER A 85 -2.70 5.54 3.93
N SER A 86 -1.58 6.18 4.27
CA SER A 86 -1.43 6.98 5.50
C SER A 86 -2.30 8.24 5.56
N LEU A 87 -2.97 8.61 4.47
CA LEU A 87 -3.98 9.67 4.47
C LEU A 87 -5.26 9.24 5.22
N PHE A 88 -5.41 7.95 5.53
CA PHE A 88 -6.60 7.36 6.10
C PHE A 88 -6.27 6.66 7.41
N LEU A 89 -7.21 6.71 8.37
CA LEU A 89 -7.05 6.01 9.65
C LEU A 89 -7.22 4.49 9.52
N ASP A 90 -8.02 4.05 8.55
CA ASP A 90 -8.28 2.64 8.24
C ASP A 90 -8.16 2.47 6.73
N ALA A 91 -6.93 2.27 6.25
CA ALA A 91 -6.68 2.21 4.81
C ALA A 91 -7.34 0.98 4.18
N VAL A 92 -7.34 -0.17 4.86
CA VAL A 92 -7.91 -1.41 4.33
C VAL A 92 -9.41 -1.27 4.09
N ASN A 93 -10.14 -0.71 5.06
CA ASN A 93 -11.57 -0.47 4.89
C ASN A 93 -11.84 0.62 3.84
N TYR A 94 -11.07 1.72 3.84
CA TYR A 94 -11.18 2.76 2.83
C TYR A 94 -11.07 2.19 1.41
N PHE A 95 -10.02 1.42 1.13
CA PHE A 95 -9.76 0.81 -0.17
C PHE A 95 -10.60 -0.44 -0.47
N SER A 96 -11.47 -0.90 0.44
CA SER A 96 -12.30 -2.10 0.24
C SER A 96 -13.16 -2.04 -1.03
N SER A 97 -13.74 -0.87 -1.32
CA SER A 97 -14.49 -0.62 -2.55
C SER A 97 -13.62 -0.68 -3.82
N VAL A 98 -12.35 -0.28 -3.73
CA VAL A 98 -11.38 -0.46 -4.83
C VAL A 98 -11.13 -1.95 -5.04
N LEU A 99 -10.78 -2.68 -3.97
CA LEU A 99 -10.59 -4.14 -4.00
C LEU A 99 -11.78 -4.86 -4.65
N ASN A 100 -13.01 -4.46 -4.30
CA ASN A 100 -14.23 -5.04 -4.85
C ASN A 100 -14.48 -4.65 -6.31
N SER A 101 -14.19 -3.40 -6.68
CA SER A 101 -14.47 -2.86 -8.02
C SER A 101 -13.54 -3.40 -9.09
N ILE A 102 -12.27 -3.56 -8.74
CA ILE A 102 -11.22 -4.00 -9.67
C ILE A 102 -10.89 -5.49 -9.50
N GLY A 103 -11.35 -6.10 -8.41
CA GLY A 103 -11.05 -7.48 -8.02
C GLY A 103 -9.78 -7.55 -7.17
N ARG A 104 -9.86 -8.25 -6.03
CA ARG A 104 -8.74 -8.40 -5.08
C ARG A 104 -7.46 -8.91 -5.75
N ASN A 105 -7.59 -9.84 -6.71
CA ASN A 105 -6.45 -10.40 -7.46
C ASN A 105 -5.68 -9.37 -8.31
N ASN A 106 -6.20 -8.15 -8.48
CA ASN A 106 -5.51 -7.05 -9.13
C ASN A 106 -4.85 -6.08 -8.13
N VAL A 107 -4.85 -6.41 -6.84
CA VAL A 107 -4.17 -5.68 -5.76
C VAL A 107 -3.23 -6.63 -5.05
N THR A 108 -1.93 -6.34 -5.11
CA THR A 108 -0.88 -7.14 -4.47
C THR A 108 -0.66 -6.75 -3.03
N SER A 109 -0.77 -5.46 -2.72
CA SER A 109 -0.57 -5.01 -1.35
C SER A 109 -1.16 -3.65 -1.03
N ILE A 110 -1.41 -3.45 0.26
CA ILE A 110 -1.68 -2.17 0.89
C ILE A 110 -0.57 -1.94 1.92
N GLU A 111 0.29 -0.97 1.70
CA GLU A 111 1.29 -0.57 2.70
C GLU A 111 0.57 0.16 3.84
N LEU A 112 0.91 -0.14 5.10
CA LEU A 112 0.17 0.35 6.26
C LEU A 112 1.08 1.14 7.19
N ALA A 113 0.56 2.25 7.73
CA ALA A 113 1.21 2.95 8.83
C ALA A 113 1.03 2.14 10.13
N PRO A 114 2.01 2.12 11.05
CA PRO A 114 1.87 1.41 12.33
C PRO A 114 0.75 1.98 13.23
N THR A 115 0.13 3.09 12.85
CA THR A 115 -1.02 3.70 13.53
C THR A 115 -2.36 3.38 12.87
N ASP A 116 -2.38 2.59 11.79
CA ASP A 116 -3.59 2.23 11.06
C ASP A 116 -4.51 1.35 11.93
N LEU A 117 -5.81 1.61 11.90
CA LEU A 117 -6.84 0.87 12.64
C LEU A 117 -6.95 -0.60 12.21
N PHE A 118 -6.40 -0.98 11.05
CA PHE A 118 -6.22 -2.37 10.65
C PHE A 118 -5.59 -3.21 11.75
N PHE A 119 -4.51 -2.71 12.36
CA PHE A 119 -3.81 -3.43 13.43
C PHE A 119 -4.72 -3.70 14.63
N ILE A 120 -5.56 -2.70 14.96
CA ILE A 120 -6.52 -2.81 16.06
C ILE A 120 -7.64 -3.80 15.71
N SER A 121 -8.06 -3.78 14.45
CA SER A 121 -9.20 -4.56 13.97
C SER A 121 -8.88 -6.05 13.82
N TYR A 122 -7.63 -6.40 13.52
CA TYR A 122 -7.24 -7.76 13.16
C TYR A 122 -6.28 -8.46 14.12
N PHE A 123 -5.47 -7.74 14.91
CA PHE A 123 -4.42 -8.37 15.73
C PHE A 123 -4.52 -8.11 17.24
N SER A 124 -5.16 -7.02 17.68
CA SER A 124 -5.42 -6.72 19.10
C SER A 124 -6.34 -5.52 19.24
N ASN A 125 -7.17 -5.43 20.29
CA ASN A 125 -7.99 -4.23 20.56
C ASN A 125 -7.17 -3.00 21.05
N GLU A 126 -5.84 -3.06 20.99
CA GLU A 126 -4.93 -1.99 21.40
C GLU A 126 -3.92 -1.66 20.28
N PRO A 127 -3.46 -0.40 20.16
CA PRO A 127 -2.48 0.00 19.17
C PRO A 127 -1.08 -0.59 19.47
N PHE A 128 -0.19 -0.55 18.48
CA PHE A 128 1.21 -0.88 18.71
C PHE A 128 1.83 -0.03 19.84
N PRO A 129 2.83 -0.58 20.57
CA PRO A 129 3.63 0.20 21.51
C PRO A 129 4.28 1.41 20.83
N THR A 130 4.38 2.53 21.54
CA THR A 130 5.01 3.76 21.01
C THR A 130 6.45 3.55 20.54
N SER A 131 7.18 2.60 21.15
CA SER A 131 8.53 2.21 20.73
C SER A 131 8.56 1.63 19.32
N ILE A 132 7.52 0.91 18.89
CA ILE A 132 7.38 0.33 17.57
C ILE A 132 6.86 1.38 16.58
N ILE A 133 5.89 2.20 16.97
CA ILE A 133 5.32 3.26 16.12
C ILE A 133 6.40 4.25 15.64
N LYS A 134 7.39 4.55 16.48
CA LYS A 134 8.48 5.50 16.14
C LYS A 134 9.55 4.90 15.22
N ARG A 135 9.47 3.61 14.89
CA ARG A 135 10.44 2.95 14.02
C ARG A 135 10.12 3.23 12.56
N ASN A 136 11.08 3.84 11.89
CA ASN A 136 11.05 4.10 10.44
C ASN A 136 11.78 3.02 9.63
N ASP A 137 12.38 2.04 10.30
CA ASP A 137 13.11 0.93 9.71
C ASP A 137 12.24 -0.32 9.53
N ILE A 138 10.92 -0.21 9.73
CA ILE A 138 9.95 -1.28 9.53
C ILE A 138 8.92 -0.83 8.50
N THR A 139 8.63 -1.72 7.56
CA THR A 139 7.53 -1.57 6.60
C THR A 139 6.49 -2.64 6.87
N TYR A 140 5.21 -2.25 6.83
CA TYR A 140 4.07 -3.13 6.96
C TYR A 140 3.33 -3.15 5.62
N SER A 141 3.10 -4.33 5.06
CA SER A 141 2.44 -4.51 3.78
C SER A 141 1.40 -5.61 3.90
N PHE A 142 0.14 -5.29 3.69
CA PHE A 142 -0.97 -6.24 3.78
C PHE A 142 -1.34 -6.76 2.39
N ASP A 143 -1.36 -8.08 2.21
CA ASP A 143 -1.89 -8.73 1.02
C ASP A 143 -3.36 -9.11 1.22
N PRO A 144 -4.30 -8.47 0.50
CA PRO A 144 -5.74 -8.69 0.65
C PRO A 144 -6.23 -10.00 0.03
N ASN A 145 -5.40 -10.73 -0.73
CA ASN A 145 -5.76 -12.01 -1.34
C ASN A 145 -5.51 -13.16 -0.37
N ASP A 146 -4.31 -13.21 0.17
CA ASP A 146 -3.90 -14.27 1.09
C ASP A 146 -4.23 -13.92 2.54
N GLU A 147 -4.68 -12.69 2.81
CA GLU A 147 -4.98 -12.18 4.14
C GLU A 147 -3.76 -12.30 5.07
N ILE A 148 -2.60 -11.87 4.54
CA ILE A 148 -1.30 -11.94 5.20
C ILE A 148 -0.75 -10.52 5.38
N LEU A 149 -0.29 -10.23 6.60
CA LEU A 149 0.54 -9.07 6.87
C LEU A 149 2.02 -9.46 6.72
N TYR A 150 2.73 -8.76 5.84
CA TYR A 150 4.18 -8.79 5.73
C TYR A 150 4.78 -7.69 6.58
N VAL A 151 5.74 -8.05 7.44
CA VAL A 151 6.55 -7.12 8.24
C VAL A 151 7.99 -7.26 7.79
N ILE A 152 8.56 -6.17 7.27
CA ILE A 152 9.86 -6.17 6.59
C ILE A 152 10.75 -5.11 7.24
N MET A 153 12.00 -5.48 7.51
CA MET A 153 13.00 -4.53 7.99
C MET A 153 13.61 -3.76 6.80
N SER A 154 13.45 -2.44 6.76
CA SER A 154 13.93 -1.59 5.67
C SER A 154 15.47 -1.63 5.51
N SER A 155 16.19 -1.93 6.59
CA SER A 155 17.66 -2.08 6.58
C SER A 155 18.15 -3.39 5.94
N ASN A 156 17.28 -4.40 5.82
CA ASN A 156 17.61 -5.69 5.20
C ASN A 156 16.32 -6.39 4.74
N SER A 157 16.04 -6.34 3.43
CA SER A 157 14.85 -6.95 2.84
C SER A 157 14.78 -8.48 2.97
N ASN A 158 15.88 -9.17 3.32
CA ASN A 158 15.87 -10.60 3.64
C ASN A 158 15.38 -10.89 5.06
N GLN A 159 15.16 -9.86 5.86
CA GLN A 159 14.68 -9.95 7.22
C GLN A 159 13.22 -9.51 7.27
N TYR A 160 12.35 -10.48 7.00
CA TYR A 160 10.91 -10.31 6.95
C TYR A 160 10.20 -11.48 7.62
N GLN A 161 8.95 -11.25 7.99
CA GLN A 161 8.03 -12.27 8.50
C GLN A 161 6.63 -12.04 7.94
N TYR A 162 5.91 -13.13 7.73
CA TYR A 162 4.51 -13.12 7.34
C TYR A 162 3.64 -13.53 8.52
N PHE A 163 2.50 -12.85 8.65
CA PHE A 163 1.55 -12.99 9.74
C PHE A 163 0.13 -13.13 9.19
N PRO A 164 -0.40 -14.37 9.11
CA PRO A 164 -1.78 -14.61 8.69
C PRO A 164 -2.78 -14.01 9.68
N LEU A 165 -3.79 -13.28 9.19
CA LEU A 165 -4.75 -12.57 10.04
C LEU A 165 -5.54 -13.49 10.98
N ASN A 166 -5.79 -14.74 10.57
CA ASN A 166 -6.64 -15.68 11.31
C ASN A 166 -5.93 -16.39 12.47
N THR A 167 -4.59 -16.39 12.51
CA THR A 167 -3.81 -17.17 13.49
C THR A 167 -2.84 -16.34 14.32
N THR A 168 -2.45 -15.16 13.85
CA THR A 168 -1.45 -14.33 14.52
C THR A 168 -2.10 -13.39 15.54
N LYS A 169 -1.42 -13.18 16.67
CA LYS A 169 -1.73 -12.12 17.63
C LYS A 169 -0.75 -10.97 17.51
N MET A 170 -1.15 -9.79 17.99
CA MET A 170 -0.28 -8.61 18.01
C MET A 170 1.05 -8.87 18.74
N ASP A 171 1.03 -9.59 19.85
CA ASP A 171 2.23 -9.89 20.63
C ASP A 171 3.27 -10.69 19.83
N ASP A 172 2.84 -11.59 18.95
CA ASP A 172 3.74 -12.36 18.08
C ASP A 172 4.49 -11.44 17.11
N ILE A 173 3.81 -10.41 16.60
CA ILE A 173 4.39 -9.39 15.71
C ILE A 173 5.43 -8.57 16.47
N ILE A 174 5.07 -8.11 17.67
CA ILE A 174 5.96 -7.31 18.53
C ILE A 174 7.21 -8.12 18.90
N GLU A 175 7.05 -9.36 19.34
CA GLU A 175 8.16 -10.24 19.71
C GLU A 175 9.12 -10.42 18.54
N TRP A 176 8.60 -10.73 17.34
CA TRP A 176 9.43 -10.87 16.16
C TRP A 176 10.22 -9.60 15.87
N ILE A 177 9.57 -8.43 15.89
CA ILE A 177 10.22 -7.14 15.62
C ILE A 177 11.39 -6.89 16.60
N LEU A 178 11.22 -7.24 17.87
CA LEU A 178 12.26 -7.07 18.89
C LEU A 178 13.46 -7.99 18.65
N ILE A 179 13.21 -9.28 18.33
CA ILE A 179 14.25 -10.27 18.04
C ILE A 179 15.00 -9.92 16.75
N ALA A 180 14.27 -9.51 15.70
CA ALA A 180 14.87 -9.16 14.42
C ALA A 180 15.87 -7.99 14.59
N SER A 181 15.59 -7.05 15.48
CA SER A 181 16.46 -5.91 15.75
C SER A 181 17.78 -6.25 16.44
N GLU A 182 17.95 -7.45 16.97
CA GLU A 182 19.21 -7.81 17.62
C GLU A 182 20.32 -8.01 16.58
N PRO A 183 21.47 -7.33 16.73
CA PRO A 183 22.62 -7.60 15.88
C PRO A 183 23.05 -9.04 16.08
N LYS A 184 22.83 -9.89 15.07
CA LYS A 184 23.33 -11.28 15.07
C LYS A 184 24.85 -11.22 15.21
N LEU A 185 25.36 -11.52 16.39
CA LEU A 185 26.79 -11.62 16.66
C LEU A 185 27.40 -12.56 15.62
N LYS A 186 28.26 -12.02 14.74
CA LYS A 186 29.10 -12.84 13.87
C LYS A 186 30.03 -13.64 14.78
N LEU A 187 29.78 -14.94 14.87
CA LEU A 187 30.67 -15.86 15.55
C LEU A 187 31.93 -16.00 14.68
N ASN A 188 32.95 -15.21 14.98
CA ASN A 188 34.26 -15.35 14.34
C ASN A 188 34.94 -16.60 14.93
N VAL A 189 34.84 -17.73 14.23
CA VAL A 189 35.64 -18.91 14.54
C VAL A 189 37.01 -18.72 13.90
N THR A 190 38.00 -18.34 14.71
CA THR A 190 39.41 -18.32 14.28
C THR A 190 39.99 -19.71 14.45
N PHE A 191 40.33 -20.38 13.35
CA PHE A 191 41.12 -21.60 13.40
C PHE A 191 42.60 -21.23 13.47
N ASN A 192 43.27 -21.61 14.56
CA ASN A 192 44.73 -21.58 14.62
C ASN A 192 45.24 -22.88 14.01
N PHE A 193 45.90 -22.78 12.86
CA PHE A 193 46.67 -23.87 12.25
C PHE A 193 48.10 -23.85 12.76
#